data_AF-B8LEA3-F1
#
_entry.id   AF-B8LEA3-F1
#
_cell.length_a   1.000
_cell.length_b   1.000
_cell.length_c   1.000
_cell.angle_alpha   90.00
_cell.angle_beta   90.00
_cell.angle_gamma   90.00
#
_symmetry.space_group_name_H-M   'P 1'
#
loop_
_entity.id
_entity.type
_entity.pdbx_description
1 polymer ?
#
loop_
_entity_poly.entity_id
_entity_poly.type
_entity_poly.pdbx_seq_one_letter_code
_entity_poly.pdbx_strand_id
1 'polypeptide(L)'
;MKCTSIALPIILSSASSISAENEQHSVQMNFPANDSSAGRQSYLRSVDVDAITTHNVDQDEFEGIGERHLAFATRAEGWINAHNSRREKYQLEYGADSFTPIEWNVSLRQTAKALADEMASDNCNLKQPTGLKYGVNLSSRFGYPNLPMTEWVVAQWETRLDLGYPQNGAITQVLWSNSRYVGCADAFSRDQSGEMTCSVSVCLYSKAGNCNMGDYPDWKDAVIDGPGCGLCPSNMPNCDA
;
A
#
# COMPACT_ATOMS: atom_id res chain seq x y z
N MET A 1 17.53 -43.19 45.11
CA MET A 1 17.42 -42.07 46.08
C MET A 1 15.95 -41.65 46.16
N LYS A 2 15.44 -41.28 47.33
CA LYS A 2 14.02 -40.93 47.52
C LYS A 2 13.86 -39.41 47.43
N CYS A 3 13.00 -38.92 46.55
CA CYS A 3 12.54 -37.53 46.58
C CYS A 3 11.20 -37.47 47.32
N THR A 4 11.16 -36.71 48.40
CA THR A 4 9.99 -36.61 49.29
C THR A 4 9.08 -35.47 48.84
N SER A 5 7.78 -35.75 48.74
CA SER A 5 6.77 -34.74 48.44
C SER A 5 6.49 -33.86 49.66
N ILE A 6 6.35 -32.55 49.48
CA ILE A 6 5.85 -31.61 50.50
C ILE A 6 4.69 -30.83 49.88
N ALA A 7 3.51 -30.99 50.45
CA ALA A 7 2.33 -30.19 50.13
C ALA A 7 2.27 -28.96 51.06
N LEU A 8 1.85 -27.81 50.54
CA LEU A 8 1.43 -26.66 51.35
C LEU A 8 -0.10 -26.53 51.34
N PRO A 9 -0.71 -26.00 52.42
CA PRO A 9 -2.15 -26.02 52.62
C PRO A 9 -2.90 -24.96 51.82
N ILE A 10 -4.13 -25.32 51.44
CA ILE A 10 -5.14 -24.46 50.83
C ILE A 10 -5.76 -23.58 51.92
N ILE A 11 -5.92 -22.28 51.66
CA ILE A 11 -6.81 -21.40 52.43
C ILE A 11 -7.97 -21.00 51.51
N LEU A 12 -9.19 -21.41 51.87
CA LEU A 12 -10.41 -20.91 51.25
C LEU A 12 -10.83 -19.59 51.89
N SER A 13 -11.34 -18.67 51.06
CA SER A 13 -12.32 -17.67 51.49
C SER A 13 -13.46 -17.63 50.46
N SER A 14 -14.66 -18.02 50.89
CA SER A 14 -15.94 -17.51 50.37
C SER A 14 -16.08 -16.01 50.77
N ALA A 15 -17.01 -15.15 50.32
CA ALA A 15 -18.16 -15.17 49.39
C ALA A 15 -18.49 -13.67 49.06
N SER A 16 -19.30 -13.26 48.08
CA SER A 16 -20.07 -13.96 47.03
C SER A 16 -20.42 -12.99 45.87
N SER A 17 -21.12 -13.50 44.85
CA SER A 17 -21.69 -12.83 43.67
C SER A 17 -22.62 -11.61 43.93
N ILE A 18 -22.51 -10.58 43.08
CA ILE A 18 -23.61 -9.70 42.63
C ILE A 18 -23.55 -9.57 41.08
N SER A 19 -24.68 -9.18 40.49
CA SER A 19 -25.12 -9.31 39.09
C SER A 19 -24.34 -8.54 38.00
N ALA A 20 -24.61 -8.95 36.76
CA ALA A 20 -24.09 -8.35 35.53
C ALA A 20 -24.99 -7.24 34.97
N GLU A 21 -24.35 -6.19 34.44
CA GLU A 21 -24.81 -5.28 33.38
C GLU A 21 -23.54 -5.02 32.53
N ASN A 22 -23.43 -5.53 31.30
CA ASN A 22 -23.92 -4.95 30.05
C ASN A 22 -23.64 -3.44 29.89
N GLU A 23 -22.49 -3.08 29.33
CA GLU A 23 -22.37 -1.82 28.58
C GLU A 23 -21.37 -1.92 27.43
N GLN A 24 -21.82 -1.52 26.24
CA GLN A 24 -21.02 -1.46 25.02
C GLN A 24 -20.09 -0.25 25.09
N HIS A 25 -18.77 -0.46 25.14
CA HIS A 25 -17.82 0.64 24.97
C HIS A 25 -17.77 1.09 23.50
N SER A 26 -18.67 2.01 23.16
CA SER A 26 -18.53 2.86 21.98
C SER A 26 -17.40 3.87 22.23
N VAL A 27 -16.31 3.75 21.48
CA VAL A 27 -15.22 4.74 21.53
C VAL A 27 -15.68 6.00 20.79
N GLN A 28 -16.38 6.89 21.51
CA GLN A 28 -16.63 8.25 21.04
C GLN A 28 -15.33 9.05 21.12
N MET A 29 -14.73 9.35 19.97
CA MET A 29 -13.63 10.31 19.90
C MET A 29 -14.19 11.74 20.00
N ASN A 30 -14.18 12.28 21.22
CA ASN A 30 -14.43 13.70 21.46
C ASN A 30 -13.24 14.53 20.98
N PHE A 31 -13.45 15.37 19.97
CA PHE A 31 -12.49 16.40 19.57
C PHE A 31 -12.49 17.55 20.59
N PRO A 32 -11.35 17.95 21.17
CA PRO A 32 -11.28 19.18 21.95
C PRO A 32 -11.40 20.40 21.03
N ALA A 33 -12.07 21.45 21.53
CA ALA A 33 -12.24 22.70 20.82
C ALA A 33 -10.93 23.50 20.72
N ASN A 34 -10.89 24.45 19.76
CA ASN A 34 -9.79 25.40 19.54
C ASN A 34 -9.24 26.00 20.84
N ASP A 35 -7.92 25.88 21.03
CA ASP A 35 -7.14 26.84 21.81
C ASP A 35 -5.97 27.34 20.96
N SER A 36 -5.69 28.64 21.07
CA SER A 36 -4.78 29.39 20.21
C SER A 36 -3.43 29.61 20.88
N SER A 37 -2.44 28.79 20.52
CA SER A 37 -1.03 29.13 20.75
C SER A 37 -0.16 28.73 19.56
N ALA A 38 0.69 29.64 19.09
CA ALA A 38 1.43 29.50 17.84
C ALA A 38 2.75 28.71 18.03
N GLY A 39 2.97 27.68 17.22
CA GLY A 39 4.25 26.95 17.23
C GLY A 39 4.33 25.82 16.20
N ARG A 40 4.81 26.13 14.98
CA ARG A 40 5.17 25.17 13.92
C ARG A 40 4.15 24.05 13.64
N GLN A 41 3.12 24.37 12.87
CA GLN A 41 2.38 23.37 12.10
C GLN A 41 2.62 23.59 10.61
N SER A 42 3.08 22.56 9.91
CA SER A 42 3.05 22.50 8.45
C SER A 42 1.60 22.62 7.99
N TYR A 43 1.32 23.46 7.00
CA TYR A 43 -0.04 23.71 6.53
C TYR A 43 -0.52 22.57 5.62
N LEU A 44 -0.83 21.43 6.25
CA LEU A 44 -1.29 20.22 5.59
C LEU A 44 -2.76 20.38 5.16
N ARG A 45 -2.97 20.79 3.91
CA ARG A 45 -4.22 20.48 3.21
C ARG A 45 -4.06 19.14 2.50
N SER A 46 -4.55 18.07 3.12
CA SER A 46 -4.79 16.80 2.45
C SER A 46 -5.90 16.97 1.41
N VAL A 47 -5.53 17.31 0.18
CA VAL A 47 -6.46 17.31 -0.95
C VAL A 47 -6.63 15.86 -1.39
N ASP A 48 -7.84 15.32 -1.31
CA ASP A 48 -8.15 14.02 -1.92
C ASP A 48 -8.26 14.20 -3.44
N VAL A 49 -7.12 14.10 -4.12
CA VAL A 49 -6.97 14.22 -5.58
C VAL A 49 -7.67 13.11 -6.37
N ASP A 50 -8.16 12.05 -5.70
CA ASP A 50 -8.84 10.94 -6.36
C ASP A 50 -10.39 11.11 -6.40
N ALA A 51 -10.93 12.16 -5.76
CA ALA A 51 -12.37 12.44 -5.74
C ALA A 51 -12.84 13.26 -6.97
N ILE A 52 -12.78 12.63 -8.14
CA ILE A 52 -13.45 13.00 -9.41
C ILE A 52 -13.51 14.51 -9.74
N THR A 53 -12.61 14.96 -10.62
CA THR A 53 -12.98 15.95 -11.63
C THR A 53 -12.36 15.57 -12.97
N THR A 54 -13.20 15.22 -13.94
CA THR A 54 -12.81 15.25 -15.35
C THR A 54 -12.50 16.70 -15.72
N HIS A 55 -11.23 17.04 -15.89
CA HIS A 55 -10.94 18.10 -16.85
C HIS A 55 -11.27 17.54 -18.22
N ASN A 56 -12.38 18.00 -18.78
CA ASN A 56 -12.66 17.87 -20.20
C ASN A 56 -11.47 18.51 -20.93
N VAL A 57 -10.58 17.67 -21.46
CA VAL A 57 -9.73 18.09 -22.55
C VAL A 57 -10.63 18.05 -23.76
N ASP A 58 -10.99 19.22 -24.28
CA ASP A 58 -11.88 19.33 -25.42
C ASP A 58 -11.31 18.50 -26.58
N GLN A 59 -12.11 17.51 -27.03
CA GLN A 59 -11.76 16.64 -28.14
C GLN A 59 -12.01 17.37 -29.46
N ASP A 60 -11.10 18.27 -29.83
CA ASP A 60 -10.96 18.68 -31.22
C ASP A 60 -9.48 18.98 -31.56
N GLU A 61 -9.11 18.61 -32.78
CA GLU A 61 -7.86 18.97 -33.46
C GLU A 61 -6.52 18.43 -32.89
N PHE A 62 -6.28 17.12 -33.03
CA PHE A 62 -4.91 16.66 -33.35
C PHE A 62 -4.87 15.37 -34.20
N GLU A 63 -4.94 15.51 -35.52
CA GLU A 63 -4.57 14.43 -36.43
C GLU A 63 -3.05 14.26 -36.50
N GLY A 64 -2.57 13.06 -36.20
CA GLY A 64 -1.33 12.52 -36.76
C GLY A 64 0.00 12.94 -36.14
N ILE A 65 0.41 12.26 -35.06
CA ILE A 65 1.72 11.56 -34.97
C ILE A 65 1.76 10.57 -33.80
N GLY A 66 2.24 9.35 -34.09
CA GLY A 66 3.03 8.47 -33.19
C GLY A 66 2.56 8.16 -31.76
N GLU A 67 2.44 6.87 -31.46
CA GLU A 67 2.19 6.28 -30.13
C GLU A 67 2.77 7.00 -28.90
N ARG A 68 1.90 7.08 -27.86
CA ARG A 68 2.14 7.16 -26.39
C ARG A 68 1.58 8.40 -25.69
N HIS A 69 0.26 8.52 -25.67
CA HIS A 69 -0.47 9.14 -24.56
C HIS A 69 -1.77 8.38 -24.29
N LEU A 70 -1.69 7.27 -23.54
CA LEU A 70 -2.87 6.73 -22.87
C LEU A 70 -3.21 7.65 -21.69
N ALA A 71 -4.06 8.65 -21.96
CA ALA A 71 -4.74 9.39 -20.92
C ALA A 71 -5.75 8.44 -20.26
N PHE A 72 -5.38 7.86 -19.12
CA PHE A 72 -6.28 7.01 -18.33
C PHE A 72 -7.45 7.86 -17.79
N ALA A 73 -8.67 7.32 -17.82
CA ALA A 73 -9.85 8.06 -17.35
C ALA A 73 -9.83 8.25 -15.83
N THR A 74 -9.12 7.38 -15.10
CA THR A 74 -8.87 7.51 -13.66
C THR A 74 -7.42 7.22 -13.26
N ARG A 75 -7.01 7.75 -12.09
CA ARG A 75 -5.73 7.42 -11.45
C ARG A 75 -5.62 5.92 -11.12
N ALA A 76 -6.74 5.28 -10.77
CA ALA A 76 -6.84 3.85 -10.50
C ALA A 76 -6.54 2.99 -11.74
N GLU A 77 -7.13 3.29 -12.90
CA GLU A 77 -6.77 2.67 -14.18
C GLU A 77 -5.30 2.84 -14.50
N GLY A 78 -4.75 4.04 -14.30
CA GLY A 78 -3.33 4.29 -14.51
C GLY A 78 -2.42 3.43 -13.64
N TRP A 79 -2.82 3.12 -12.40
CA TRP A 79 -2.09 2.18 -11.54
C TRP A 79 -2.24 0.74 -12.05
N ILE A 80 -3.45 0.30 -12.36
CA ILE A 80 -3.73 -1.06 -12.86
C ILE A 80 -3.00 -1.36 -14.17
N ASN A 81 -3.04 -0.45 -15.14
CA ASN A 81 -2.41 -0.63 -16.44
C ASN A 81 -0.87 -0.62 -16.34
N ALA A 82 -0.31 0.23 -15.48
CA ALA A 82 1.13 0.23 -15.21
C ALA A 82 1.58 -1.10 -14.55
N HIS A 83 0.80 -1.68 -13.64
CA HIS A 83 1.11 -2.98 -13.04
C HIS A 83 0.93 -4.14 -14.05
N ASN A 84 -0.21 -4.22 -14.72
CA ASN A 84 -0.54 -5.34 -15.59
C ASN A 84 0.35 -5.42 -16.84
N SER A 85 0.78 -4.28 -17.40
CA SER A 85 1.80 -4.27 -18.47
C SER A 85 3.13 -4.90 -18.06
N ARG A 86 3.57 -4.73 -16.80
CA ARG A 86 4.79 -5.37 -16.28
C ARG A 86 4.55 -6.86 -16.02
N ARG A 87 3.40 -7.21 -15.45
CA ARG A 87 3.05 -8.61 -15.17
C ARG A 87 2.92 -9.43 -16.45
N GLU A 88 2.23 -8.91 -17.45
CA GLU A 88 2.12 -9.50 -18.79
C GLU A 88 3.49 -9.70 -19.44
N LYS A 89 4.32 -8.66 -19.50
CA LYS A 89 5.68 -8.75 -20.05
C LYS A 89 6.53 -9.80 -19.30
N TYR A 90 6.69 -9.63 -17.99
CA TYR A 90 7.73 -10.33 -17.24
C TYR A 90 7.32 -11.71 -16.72
N GLN A 91 6.05 -11.97 -16.39
CA GLN A 91 5.65 -13.33 -16.00
C GLN A 91 5.78 -14.29 -17.19
N LEU A 92 5.43 -13.84 -18.40
CA LEU A 92 5.65 -14.60 -19.63
C LEU A 92 7.15 -14.73 -19.98
N GLU A 93 7.94 -13.66 -19.85
CA GLU A 93 9.41 -13.71 -20.04
C GLU A 93 10.09 -14.70 -19.08
N TYR A 94 9.57 -14.87 -17.87
CA TYR A 94 10.11 -15.75 -16.84
C TYR A 94 9.52 -17.18 -16.88
N GLY A 95 8.65 -17.48 -17.86
CA GLY A 95 8.22 -18.84 -18.16
C GLY A 95 6.86 -19.27 -17.60
N ALA A 96 6.03 -18.35 -17.11
CA ALA A 96 4.64 -18.67 -16.78
C ALA A 96 3.81 -18.91 -18.07
N ASP A 97 2.95 -19.94 -18.06
CA ASP A 97 2.04 -20.25 -19.18
C ASP A 97 1.06 -19.11 -19.51
N SER A 98 0.75 -18.28 -18.51
CA SER A 98 -0.07 -17.07 -18.65
C SER A 98 0.29 -16.09 -17.53
N PHE A 99 0.07 -14.79 -17.76
CA PHE A 99 0.20 -13.81 -16.68
C PHE A 99 -1.09 -13.74 -15.86
N THR A 100 -0.95 -13.52 -14.56
CA THR A 100 -2.07 -13.31 -13.65
C THR A 100 -2.33 -11.80 -13.49
N PRO A 101 -3.44 -11.25 -14.00
CA PRO A 101 -3.74 -9.82 -13.84
C PRO A 101 -3.99 -9.47 -12.36
N ILE A 102 -3.60 -8.25 -11.98
CA ILE A 102 -3.92 -7.63 -10.69
C ILE A 102 -5.15 -6.74 -10.82
N GLU A 103 -6.02 -6.78 -9.83
CA GLU A 103 -7.31 -6.08 -9.77
C GLU A 103 -7.27 -4.92 -8.76
N TRP A 104 -8.11 -3.91 -8.98
CA TRP A 104 -8.17 -2.75 -8.09
C TRP A 104 -8.97 -3.04 -6.83
N ASN A 105 -8.46 -2.62 -5.67
CA ASN A 105 -9.16 -2.75 -4.41
C ASN A 105 -9.25 -1.42 -3.65
N VAL A 106 -10.49 -0.96 -3.41
CA VAL A 106 -10.79 0.31 -2.75
C VAL A 106 -10.37 0.32 -1.29
N SER A 107 -10.50 -0.79 -0.56
CA SER A 107 -10.10 -0.88 0.84
C SER A 107 -8.58 -0.80 1.00
N LEU A 108 -7.81 -1.45 0.10
CA LEU A 108 -6.37 -1.26 0.01
C LEU A 108 -6.00 0.19 -0.34
N ARG A 109 -6.71 0.85 -1.27
CA ARG A 109 -6.47 2.28 -1.59
C ARG A 109 -6.72 3.19 -0.39
N GLN A 110 -7.77 2.96 0.39
CA GLN A 110 -8.05 3.73 1.60
C GLN A 110 -6.91 3.62 2.62
N THR A 111 -6.39 2.41 2.85
CA THR A 111 -5.22 2.20 3.72
C THR A 111 -3.94 2.81 3.14
N ALA A 112 -3.72 2.70 1.82
CA ALA A 112 -2.59 3.33 1.14
C ALA A 112 -2.63 4.86 1.24
N LYS A 113 -3.82 5.48 1.15
CA LYS A 113 -4.00 6.92 1.25
C LYS A 113 -3.62 7.45 2.64
N ALA A 114 -4.03 6.76 3.70
CA ALA A 114 -3.63 7.12 5.06
C ALA A 114 -2.10 7.11 5.25
N LEU A 115 -1.42 6.07 4.73
CA LEU A 115 0.04 5.96 4.76
C LEU A 115 0.72 7.04 3.91
N ALA A 116 0.19 7.33 2.72
CA ALA A 116 0.72 8.36 1.84
C ALA A 116 0.61 9.76 2.50
N ASP A 117 -0.53 10.06 3.12
CA ASP A 117 -0.75 11.32 3.86
C ASP A 117 0.20 11.44 5.07
N GLU A 118 0.39 10.37 5.84
CA GLU A 118 1.36 10.32 6.94
C GLU A 118 2.78 10.61 6.44
N MET A 119 3.26 9.88 5.43
CA MET A 119 4.61 10.05 4.87
C MET A 119 4.80 11.45 4.27
N ALA A 120 3.80 11.97 3.55
CA ALA A 120 3.84 13.32 3.01
C ALA A 120 3.92 14.36 4.12
N SER A 121 3.21 14.18 5.23
CA SER A 121 3.31 15.04 6.41
C SER A 121 4.69 15.03 7.07
N ASP A 122 5.36 13.87 7.08
CA ASP A 122 6.73 13.69 7.59
C ASP A 122 7.78 13.95 6.50
N ASN A 123 7.62 15.05 5.74
CA ASN A 123 8.58 15.50 4.72
C ASN A 123 8.92 14.42 3.65
N CYS A 124 7.92 13.62 3.25
CA CYS A 124 8.04 12.48 2.33
C CYS A 124 9.04 11.40 2.80
N ASN A 125 9.18 11.21 4.11
CA ASN A 125 10.00 10.16 4.71
C ASN A 125 9.37 8.78 4.51
N LEU A 126 9.95 7.97 3.62
CA LEU A 126 9.46 6.62 3.28
C LEU A 126 9.79 5.58 4.36
N LYS A 127 9.16 5.72 5.54
CA LYS A 127 9.21 4.72 6.60
C LYS A 127 8.44 3.47 6.18
N GLN A 128 9.10 2.31 6.15
CA GLN A 128 8.38 1.04 5.97
C GLN A 128 7.42 0.81 7.15
N PRO A 129 6.10 0.68 6.92
CA PRO A 129 5.11 0.57 7.99
C PRO A 129 5.21 -0.81 8.67
N THR A 130 5.31 -0.80 10.00
CA THR A 130 5.44 -2.03 10.80
C THR A 130 4.09 -2.70 11.03
N GLY A 131 4.06 -4.03 11.04
CA GLY A 131 2.89 -4.81 11.42
C GLY A 131 1.80 -4.98 10.35
N LEU A 132 1.89 -4.28 9.21
CA LEU A 132 0.99 -4.53 8.07
C LEU A 132 1.05 -5.98 7.60
N LYS A 133 -0.09 -6.47 7.12
CA LYS A 133 -0.27 -7.83 6.57
C LYS A 133 -0.48 -7.82 5.05
N TYR A 134 -0.11 -6.72 4.41
CA TYR A 134 -0.16 -6.50 2.97
C TYR A 134 1.26 -6.26 2.45
N GLY A 135 1.49 -6.53 1.17
CA GLY A 135 2.70 -6.08 0.50
C GLY A 135 2.71 -4.56 0.41
N VAL A 136 3.88 -3.91 0.41
CA VAL A 136 4.00 -2.45 0.40
C VAL A 136 5.10 -2.00 -0.56
N ASN A 137 4.72 -1.20 -1.56
CA ASN A 137 5.67 -0.43 -2.37
C ASN A 137 5.51 1.06 -2.09
N LEU A 138 6.65 1.73 -1.97
CA LEU A 138 6.76 3.15 -1.65
C LEU A 138 7.56 3.86 -2.74
N SER A 139 7.20 5.12 -3.03
CA SER A 139 7.99 6.02 -3.87
C SER A 139 7.83 7.46 -3.37
N SER A 140 8.87 8.27 -3.54
CA SER A 140 8.86 9.70 -3.19
C SER A 140 9.56 10.51 -4.27
N ARG A 141 9.05 11.70 -4.56
CA ARG A 141 9.63 12.60 -5.56
C ARG A 141 9.60 14.05 -5.06
N PHE A 142 10.76 14.69 -5.03
CA PHE A 142 10.97 16.05 -4.50
C PHE A 142 11.19 17.08 -5.63
N GLY A 143 10.77 18.33 -5.42
CA GLY A 143 11.13 19.44 -6.31
C GLY A 143 10.41 19.44 -7.67
N TYR A 144 9.20 18.87 -7.76
CA TYR A 144 8.36 18.92 -8.95
C TYR A 144 6.96 19.45 -8.57
N PRO A 145 6.31 20.24 -9.44
CA PRO A 145 5.01 20.88 -9.12
C PRO A 145 3.81 19.92 -9.23
N ASN A 146 3.98 18.78 -9.91
CA ASN A 146 2.92 17.83 -10.23
C ASN A 146 3.25 16.42 -9.71
N LEU A 147 2.22 15.66 -9.36
CA LEU A 147 2.35 14.23 -9.04
C LEU A 147 3.00 13.46 -10.22
N PRO A 148 3.81 12.43 -9.95
CA PRO A 148 4.35 11.58 -11.00
C PRO A 148 3.23 10.80 -11.71
N MET A 149 3.39 10.49 -12.99
CA MET A 149 2.54 9.51 -13.68
C MET A 149 2.67 8.14 -13.00
N THR A 150 1.59 7.38 -12.89
CA THR A 150 1.59 6.02 -12.31
C THR A 150 2.62 5.12 -13.01
N GLU A 151 2.61 5.17 -14.35
CA GLU A 151 3.57 4.55 -15.26
C GLU A 151 5.01 4.89 -14.89
N TRP A 152 5.31 6.16 -14.62
CA TRP A 152 6.66 6.58 -14.22
C TRP A 152 7.07 6.00 -12.86
N VAL A 153 6.15 5.88 -11.89
CA VAL A 153 6.46 5.28 -10.59
C VAL A 153 6.75 3.79 -10.71
N VAL A 154 5.94 3.04 -11.46
CA VAL A 154 6.20 1.60 -11.69
C VAL A 154 7.49 1.39 -12.49
N ALA A 155 7.75 2.22 -13.51
CA ALA A 155 9.01 2.21 -14.25
C ALA A 155 10.22 2.52 -13.37
N GLN A 156 10.12 3.39 -12.35
CA GLN A 156 11.20 3.61 -11.38
C GLN A 156 11.50 2.35 -10.57
N TRP A 157 10.50 1.58 -10.15
CA TRP A 157 10.72 0.28 -9.50
C TRP A 157 11.35 -0.73 -10.48
N GLU A 158 10.92 -0.75 -11.74
CA GLU A 158 11.46 -1.58 -12.84
C GLU A 158 12.97 -1.37 -13.08
N THR A 159 13.50 -0.14 -12.89
CA THR A 159 14.95 0.15 -13.06
C THR A 159 15.89 -0.69 -12.19
N ARG A 160 15.37 -1.39 -11.18
CA ARG A 160 16.16 -2.23 -10.27
C ARG A 160 16.16 -3.71 -10.61
N LEU A 161 15.46 -4.15 -11.66
CA LEU A 161 15.37 -5.57 -12.04
C LEU A 161 16.72 -6.29 -12.05
N ASP A 162 17.71 -5.70 -12.73
CA ASP A 162 19.05 -6.27 -12.92
C ASP A 162 19.90 -6.34 -11.64
N LEU A 163 19.46 -5.71 -10.54
CA LEU A 163 20.14 -5.77 -9.24
C LEU A 163 19.83 -7.07 -8.46
N GLY A 164 18.82 -7.83 -8.88
CA GLY A 164 18.35 -9.04 -8.20
C GLY A 164 17.68 -8.77 -6.85
N TYR A 165 17.19 -9.83 -6.21
CA TYR A 165 16.55 -9.75 -4.90
C TYR A 165 17.60 -9.77 -3.76
N PRO A 166 17.47 -8.95 -2.69
CA PRO A 166 16.34 -8.07 -2.33
C PRO A 166 16.33 -6.66 -2.94
N GLN A 167 17.34 -6.27 -3.71
CA GLN A 167 17.51 -4.91 -4.24
C GLN A 167 16.38 -4.49 -5.19
N ASN A 168 15.79 -5.46 -5.89
CA ASN A 168 14.64 -5.33 -6.79
C ASN A 168 13.28 -5.55 -6.09
N GLY A 169 13.23 -5.61 -4.76
CA GLY A 169 12.04 -6.01 -3.98
C GLY A 169 10.73 -5.29 -4.32
N ALA A 170 10.80 -4.04 -4.80
CA ALA A 170 9.61 -3.29 -5.23
C ALA A 170 9.02 -3.84 -6.54
N ILE A 171 9.85 -4.10 -7.56
CA ILE A 171 9.37 -4.66 -8.83
C ILE A 171 8.98 -6.14 -8.68
N THR A 172 9.66 -6.93 -7.83
CA THR A 172 9.22 -8.30 -7.56
C THR A 172 7.84 -8.36 -6.89
N GLN A 173 7.51 -7.38 -6.04
CA GLN A 173 6.15 -7.24 -5.50
C GLN A 173 5.11 -6.86 -6.59
N VAL A 174 5.45 -6.00 -7.55
CA VAL A 174 4.56 -5.73 -8.72
C VAL A 174 4.32 -7.00 -9.54
N LEU A 175 5.38 -7.80 -9.72
CA LEU A 175 5.38 -9.01 -10.54
C LEU A 175 4.81 -10.25 -9.85
N TRP A 176 4.59 -10.24 -8.53
CA TRP A 176 4.19 -11.43 -7.77
C TRP A 176 2.82 -11.99 -8.21
N SER A 177 2.78 -13.17 -8.83
CA SER A 177 1.57 -13.79 -9.39
C SER A 177 0.41 -13.83 -8.37
N ASN A 178 0.69 -14.30 -7.16
CA ASN A 178 -0.26 -14.44 -6.06
C ASN A 178 -0.68 -13.13 -5.36
N SER A 179 -0.13 -11.98 -5.77
CA SER A 179 -0.70 -10.66 -5.43
C SER A 179 -1.80 -10.32 -6.43
N ARG A 180 -3.04 -10.64 -6.08
CA ARG A 180 -4.25 -10.52 -6.93
C ARG A 180 -4.92 -9.15 -6.85
N TYR A 181 -4.72 -8.42 -5.76
CA TYR A 181 -5.31 -7.10 -5.53
C TYR A 181 -4.27 -6.05 -5.24
N VAL A 182 -4.46 -4.85 -5.79
CA VAL A 182 -3.68 -3.66 -5.48
C VAL A 182 -4.59 -2.48 -5.14
N GLY A 183 -4.20 -1.69 -4.16
CA GLY A 183 -4.75 -0.36 -3.94
C GLY A 183 -3.62 0.63 -3.75
N CYS A 184 -3.55 1.63 -4.63
CA CYS A 184 -2.53 2.66 -4.59
C CYS A 184 -3.14 4.01 -4.24
N ALA A 185 -2.33 4.90 -3.67
CA ALA A 185 -2.70 6.27 -3.39
C ALA A 185 -1.49 7.20 -3.50
N ASP A 186 -1.76 8.46 -3.83
CA ASP A 186 -0.77 9.52 -3.88
C ASP A 186 -1.10 10.60 -2.85
N ALA A 187 -0.06 11.22 -2.29
CA ALA A 187 -0.15 12.37 -1.41
C ALA A 187 1.02 13.33 -1.67
N PHE A 188 0.95 14.54 -1.14
CA PHE A 188 2.01 15.53 -1.28
C PHE A 188 2.08 16.47 -0.08
N SER A 189 3.24 17.08 0.15
CA SER A 189 3.39 18.24 1.02
C SER A 189 3.53 19.53 0.20
N ARG A 190 3.26 20.65 0.86
CA ARG A 190 3.46 22.00 0.32
C ARG A 190 4.28 22.84 1.30
N ASP A 191 5.00 23.81 0.76
CA ASP A 191 5.70 24.81 1.56
C ASP A 191 4.75 25.93 2.04
N GLN A 192 5.33 27.03 2.54
CA GLN A 192 4.59 28.22 2.98
C GLN A 192 4.02 29.06 1.83
N SER A 193 4.57 28.95 0.61
CA SER A 193 4.04 29.61 -0.59
C SER A 193 2.87 28.83 -1.21
N GLY A 194 2.70 27.56 -0.82
CA GLY A 194 1.71 26.65 -1.37
C GLY A 194 2.24 25.81 -2.54
N GLU A 195 3.54 25.90 -2.86
CA GLU A 195 4.18 25.08 -3.89
C GLU A 195 4.38 23.64 -3.39
N MET A 196 4.29 22.66 -4.30
CA MET A 196 4.47 21.25 -3.94
C MET A 196 5.96 20.95 -3.71
N THR A 197 6.32 20.62 -2.47
CA THR A 197 7.71 20.33 -2.08
C THR A 197 8.12 18.91 -2.42
N CYS A 198 7.23 17.95 -2.13
CA CYS A 198 7.42 16.55 -2.46
C CYS A 198 6.08 15.81 -2.54
N SER A 199 6.12 14.68 -3.25
CA SER A 199 5.01 13.74 -3.42
C SER A 199 5.42 12.35 -2.96
N VAL A 200 4.45 11.59 -2.46
CA VAL A 200 4.57 10.18 -2.05
C VAL A 200 3.55 9.36 -2.82
N SER A 201 3.96 8.20 -3.32
CA SER A 201 3.05 7.17 -3.85
C SER A 201 3.20 5.90 -2.99
N VAL A 202 2.08 5.36 -2.51
CA VAL A 202 2.02 4.11 -1.76
C VAL A 202 1.14 3.13 -2.53
N CYS A 203 1.59 1.89 -2.72
CA CYS A 203 0.77 0.79 -3.22
C CYS A 203 0.77 -0.35 -2.21
N LEU A 204 -0.42 -0.85 -1.88
CA LEU A 204 -0.63 -2.01 -1.03
C LEU A 204 -1.12 -3.21 -1.85
N TYR A 205 -0.61 -4.40 -1.53
CA TYR A 205 -0.84 -5.64 -2.29
C TYR A 205 -1.46 -6.74 -1.43
N SER A 206 -2.42 -7.47 -1.99
CA SER A 206 -3.07 -8.61 -1.34
C SER A 206 -3.20 -9.82 -2.28
N LYS A 207 -2.73 -11.01 -1.91
CA LYS A 207 -1.83 -11.26 -0.76
C LYS A 207 -0.49 -10.52 -0.97
N ALA A 208 0.28 -10.32 0.09
CA ALA A 208 1.64 -9.80 -0.01
C ALA A 208 2.49 -10.75 -0.86
N GLY A 209 3.46 -10.18 -1.58
CA GLY A 209 4.48 -10.92 -2.33
C GLY A 209 5.83 -10.89 -1.63
N ASN A 210 6.87 -11.31 -2.35
CA ASN A 210 8.25 -11.49 -1.83
C ASN A 210 8.34 -12.50 -0.66
N CYS A 211 7.34 -13.36 -0.52
CA CYS A 211 7.25 -14.34 0.54
C CYS A 211 8.10 -15.55 0.18
N ASN A 212 8.77 -16.15 1.16
CA ASN A 212 9.59 -17.36 0.97
C ASN A 212 10.65 -17.26 -0.16
N MET A 213 11.15 -16.05 -0.48
CA MET A 213 12.17 -15.85 -1.52
C MET A 213 13.44 -16.71 -1.37
N GLY A 214 13.75 -17.21 -0.16
CA GLY A 214 14.87 -18.12 0.09
C GLY A 214 14.62 -19.59 -0.32
N ASP A 215 13.38 -19.96 -0.65
CA ASP A 215 13.02 -21.32 -1.08
C ASP A 215 13.23 -21.51 -2.60
N TYR A 216 13.56 -20.45 -3.34
CA TYR A 216 13.70 -20.42 -4.80
C TYR A 216 15.16 -20.15 -5.23
N PRO A 217 15.67 -20.81 -6.29
CA PRO A 217 17.04 -20.63 -6.76
C PRO A 217 17.23 -19.32 -7.57
N ASP A 218 16.21 -18.89 -8.31
CA ASP A 218 16.11 -17.56 -8.92
C ASP A 218 14.86 -16.84 -8.36
N TRP A 219 14.97 -15.53 -8.13
CA TRP A 219 13.82 -14.70 -7.74
C TRP A 219 12.79 -14.59 -8.86
N LYS A 220 13.17 -14.88 -10.11
CA LYS A 220 12.26 -14.95 -11.27
C LYS A 220 11.24 -16.09 -11.11
N ASP A 221 11.69 -17.26 -10.67
CA ASP A 221 10.84 -18.40 -10.33
C ASP A 221 9.88 -18.00 -9.19
N ALA A 222 10.39 -17.29 -8.18
CA ALA A 222 9.60 -16.83 -7.05
C ALA A 222 8.50 -15.82 -7.45
N VAL A 223 8.69 -14.93 -8.43
CA VAL A 223 7.61 -14.00 -8.82
C VAL A 223 6.48 -14.69 -9.59
N ILE A 224 6.71 -15.84 -10.23
CA ILE A 224 5.67 -16.61 -10.93
C ILE A 224 5.01 -17.67 -10.05
N ASP A 225 5.77 -18.38 -9.21
CA ASP A 225 5.28 -19.53 -8.42
C ASP A 225 5.27 -19.28 -6.89
N GLY A 226 5.76 -18.12 -6.44
CA GLY A 226 5.89 -17.78 -5.03
C GLY A 226 4.56 -17.67 -4.28
N PRO A 227 4.44 -18.23 -3.07
CA PRO A 227 3.19 -18.17 -2.31
C PRO A 227 2.85 -16.73 -1.93
N GLY A 228 1.56 -16.38 -1.94
CA GLY A 228 1.10 -15.15 -1.31
C GLY A 228 1.10 -15.27 0.22
N CYS A 229 1.62 -14.28 0.93
CA CYS A 229 1.57 -14.22 2.40
C CYS A 229 0.72 -13.06 2.91
N GLY A 230 0.30 -13.11 4.18
CA GLY A 230 -0.56 -12.08 4.77
C GLY A 230 -2.04 -12.28 4.50
N LEU A 231 -2.81 -11.19 4.60
CA LEU A 231 -4.27 -11.21 4.64
C LEU A 231 -4.90 -10.86 3.29
N CYS A 232 -6.15 -11.29 3.12
CA CYS A 232 -7.06 -10.79 2.09
C CYS A 232 -7.54 -9.36 2.39
N PRO A 233 -8.05 -8.62 1.39
CA PRO A 233 -8.65 -7.31 1.62
C PRO A 233 -9.92 -7.46 2.47
N SER A 234 -10.22 -6.49 3.33
CA SER A 234 -11.36 -6.57 4.27
C SER A 234 -12.72 -6.72 3.59
N ASN A 235 -12.88 -6.21 2.37
CA ASN A 235 -14.09 -6.35 1.56
C ASN A 235 -14.13 -7.65 0.70
N MET A 236 -13.08 -8.48 0.74
CA MET A 236 -12.88 -9.67 -0.10
C MET A 236 -12.26 -10.81 0.74
N PRO A 237 -12.96 -11.35 1.75
CA PRO A 237 -12.36 -12.23 2.77
C PRO A 237 -11.86 -13.59 2.23
N ASN A 238 -12.40 -14.05 1.09
CA ASN A 238 -11.98 -15.28 0.41
C ASN A 238 -11.22 -14.89 -0.88
N CYS A 239 -9.99 -14.41 -0.74
CA CYS A 239 -9.13 -13.97 -1.85
C CYS A 239 -8.16 -15.04 -2.36
N ASP A 240 -8.22 -16.25 -1.80
CA ASP A 240 -7.45 -17.40 -2.27
C ASP A 240 -8.12 -17.98 -3.52
N ALA A 241 -7.33 -18.14 -4.58
CA ALA A 241 -7.75 -18.59 -5.91
C ALA A 241 -7.68 -20.13 -6.03
#